data_AF-A0A358XNA4-F1
#
_entry.id   AF-A0A358XNA4-F1
#
_cell.length_a   1.000
_cell.length_b   1.000
_cell.length_c   1.000
_cell.angle_alpha   90.00
_cell.angle_beta   90.00
_cell.angle_gamma   90.00
#
_symmetry.space_group_name_H-M   'P 1'
#
loop_
_entity.id
_entity.type
_entity.pdbx_description
1 polymer ?
#
loop_
_entity_poly.entity_id
_entity_poly.type
_entity_poly.pdbx_seq_one_letter_code
_entity_poly.pdbx_strand_id
1 'polypeptide(L)' 'MHRINSISEFHRQLSLPAPLHPLVSVIDVAGIKPDESDIWEQFCVNFYSISLKKDVTATLKYGQHYYDFDKGTM' A
#
# COMPACT_ATOMS: atom_id res chain seq x y z
N MET A 1 5.12 14.94 -2.28
CA MET A 1 4.80 13.56 -2.70
C MET A 1 6.06 12.74 -2.84
N HIS A 2 6.29 11.79 -1.93
CA HIS A 2 7.41 10.86 -1.97
C HIS A 2 7.17 9.79 -3.05
N ARG A 3 8.20 9.36 -3.78
CA ARG A 3 8.07 8.40 -4.89
C ARG A 3 8.95 7.18 -4.67
N ILE A 4 8.32 6.02 -4.55
CA ILE A 4 8.96 4.74 -4.29
C ILE A 4 9.19 4.03 -5.63
N ASN A 5 10.44 3.73 -5.94
CA ASN A 5 10.85 3.33 -7.28
C ASN A 5 10.91 1.81 -7.48
N SER A 6 10.96 1.03 -6.41
CA SER A 6 11.12 -0.42 -6.50
C SER A 6 10.42 -1.17 -5.36
N ILE A 7 10.13 -2.45 -5.59
CA ILE A 7 9.59 -3.37 -4.58
C ILE A 7 10.55 -3.45 -3.38
N SER A 8 11.87 -3.54 -3.62
CA SER A 8 12.86 -3.59 -2.55
C SER A 8 12.89 -2.32 -1.70
N GLU A 9 12.66 -1.15 -2.30
CA GLU A 9 12.55 0.11 -1.55
C GLU A 9 11.27 0.14 -0.70
N PHE A 10 10.14 -0.30 -1.26
CA PHE A 10 8.88 -0.42 -0.53
C PHE A 10 9.01 -1.35 0.70
N HIS A 11 9.69 -2.49 0.54
CA HIS A 11 9.97 -3.41 1.64
C HIS A 11 10.79 -2.75 2.76
N ARG A 12 11.83 -1.98 2.42
CA ARG A 12 12.64 -1.28 3.42
C ARG A 12 11.84 -0.24 4.19
N GLN A 13 10.98 0.53 3.52
CA GLN A 13 10.15 1.55 4.16
C GLN A 13 9.12 0.92 5.13
N LEU A 14 8.64 -0.29 4.83
CA LEU A 14 7.70 -1.03 5.67
C LEU A 14 8.39 -1.96 6.69
N SER A 15 9.71 -1.88 6.84
CA SER A 15 10.48 -2.77 7.72
C SER A 15 10.23 -4.26 7.46
N LEU A 16 10.01 -4.61 6.19
CA LEU A 16 9.80 -5.98 5.72
C LEU A 16 11.15 -6.64 5.38
N PRO A 17 11.22 -7.99 5.45
CA PRO A 17 12.36 -8.72 4.91
C PRO A 17 12.51 -8.44 3.41
N ALA A 18 13.72 -8.65 2.89
CA ALA A 18 13.98 -8.49 1.47
C ALA A 18 13.00 -9.34 0.63
N PRO A 19 12.48 -8.80 -0.49
CA PRO A 19 11.56 -9.55 -1.34
C PRO A 19 12.25 -10.79 -1.89
N LEU A 20 11.52 -11.90 -1.91
CA LEU A 20 12.02 -13.18 -2.45
C LEU A 20 12.26 -13.13 -3.96
N HIS A 21 11.58 -12.22 -4.66
CA HIS A 21 11.71 -12.02 -6.10
C HIS A 21 11.79 -10.53 -6.44
N PRO A 22 12.69 -10.12 -7.36
CA PRO A 22 12.90 -8.69 -7.66
C PRO A 22 11.72 -8.00 -8.35
N LEU A 23 10.86 -8.74 -9.06
CA LEU A 23 9.74 -8.19 -9.86
C LEU A 23 8.35 -8.45 -9.28
N VAL A 24 8.23 -9.31 -8.26
CA VAL A 24 6.93 -9.62 -7.65
C VAL A 24 7.12 -9.88 -6.17
N SER A 25 6.19 -9.39 -5.37
CA SER A 25 6.15 -9.64 -3.94
C SER A 25 4.71 -9.73 -3.47
N VAL A 26 4.47 -10.63 -2.54
CA VAL A 26 3.19 -10.79 -1.85
C VAL A 26 3.48 -10.70 -0.36
N ILE A 27 2.76 -9.82 0.31
CA ILE A 27 2.97 -9.49 1.72
C ILE A 27 1.63 -9.53 2.43
N ASP A 28 1.64 -9.98 3.68
CA ASP A 28 0.48 -9.84 4.55
C ASP A 28 0.52 -8.45 5.19
N VAL A 29 -0.42 -7.60 4.79
CA VAL A 29 -0.51 -6.20 5.26
C VAL A 29 -0.98 -6.12 6.71
N ALA A 30 -1.70 -7.13 7.22
CA ALA A 30 -2.26 -7.09 8.58
C ALA A 30 -1.17 -7.06 9.67
N GLY A 31 0.01 -7.61 9.39
CA GLY A 31 1.14 -7.63 10.32
C GLY A 31 2.10 -6.45 10.21
N ILE A 32 1.87 -5.52 9.28
CA ILE A 32 2.83 -4.46 8.97
C ILE A 32 2.62 -3.27 9.91
N LYS A 33 3.72 -2.82 10.53
CA LYS A 33 3.79 -1.57 11.27
C LYS A 33 4.78 -0.67 10.54
N PRO A 34 4.31 0.23 9.67
CA PRO A 34 5.19 1.24 9.10
C PRO A 34 5.79 2.07 10.23
N ASP A 35 7.05 2.47 10.08
CA ASP A 35 7.63 3.48 10.97
C ASP A 35 6.82 4.78 10.84
N GLU A 36 6.62 5.49 11.96
CA GLU A 36 5.99 6.81 11.96
C GLU A 36 6.86 7.78 11.15
N SER A 37 6.44 8.00 9.91
CA SER A 37 7.16 8.75 8.91
C SER A 37 6.16 9.50 8.03
N ASP A 38 6.43 10.78 7.79
CA ASP A 38 5.59 11.67 6.99
C ASP A 38 5.43 11.18 5.54
N ILE A 39 6.25 10.22 5.10
CA ILE A 39 6.15 9.61 3.77
C ILE A 39 4.78 8.98 3.53
N TRP A 40 4.12 8.47 4.58
CA TRP A 40 2.85 7.75 4.47
C TRP A 40 1.65 8.67 4.26
N GLU A 41 1.78 9.98 4.53
CA GLU A 41 0.73 10.95 4.26
C GLU A 41 0.48 11.12 2.75
N GLN A 42 1.55 11.09 1.94
CA GLN A 42 1.43 11.24 0.50
C GLN A 42 2.62 10.62 -0.26
N PHE A 43 2.38 9.42 -0.81
CA PHE A 43 3.35 8.73 -1.66
C PHE A 43 2.75 8.23 -2.98
N CYS A 44 3.63 7.94 -3.94
CA CYS A 44 3.30 7.20 -5.15
C CYS A 44 4.35 6.11 -5.42
N VAL A 45 3.93 5.08 -6.15
CA VAL A 45 4.78 3.95 -6.53
C VAL A 45 5.00 3.94 -8.04
N ASN A 46 6.20 3.56 -8.49
CA ASN A 46 6.55 3.37 -9.90
C ASN A 46 6.32 1.95 -10.42
N PHE A 47 5.54 1.16 -9.70
CA PHE A 47 5.21 -0.22 -10.01
C PHE A 47 3.72 -0.46 -9.73
N TYR A 48 3.18 -1.54 -10.27
CA TYR A 48 1.80 -1.93 -9.99
C TYR A 48 1.69 -2.52 -8.58
N SER A 49 0.66 -2.10 -7.85
CA SER A 49 0.29 -2.65 -6.55
C SER A 49 -1.19 -3.03 -6.57
N ILE A 50 -1.47 -4.23 -6.07
CA ILE A 50 -2.82 -4.72 -5.85
C ILE A 50 -2.91 -5.00 -4.35
N SER A 51 -3.92 -4.46 -3.69
CA SER A 51 -4.09 -4.58 -2.24
C SER A 51 -5.53 -4.98 -1.95
N LEU A 52 -5.70 -6.08 -1.24
CA LEU A 52 -6.99 -6.50 -0.72
C LEU A 52 -7.19 -5.89 0.67
N LYS A 53 -8.13 -4.96 0.81
CA LYS A 53 -8.53 -4.33 2.06
C LYS A 53 -9.84 -4.92 2.52
N LYS A 54 -9.80 -5.63 3.65
CA LYS A 54 -10.98 -6.13 4.33
C LYS A 54 -11.47 -5.10 5.35
N ASP A 55 -12.77 -5.11 5.63
CA ASP A 55 -13.40 -4.34 6.70
C ASP A 55 -13.12 -2.82 6.62
N VAL A 56 -13.16 -2.27 5.39
CA VAL A 56 -12.96 -0.83 5.17
C VAL A 56 -14.18 -0.07 5.68
N THR A 57 -14.08 0.53 6.87
CA THR A 57 -15.13 1.37 7.47
C THR A 57 -15.10 2.84 7.01
N ALA A 58 -14.31 3.15 5.98
CA ALA A 58 -14.05 4.52 5.55
C ALA A 58 -14.40 4.72 4.07
N THR A 59 -14.87 5.91 3.71
CA THR A 59 -15.11 6.30 2.32
C THR A 59 -13.77 6.59 1.64
N LEU A 60 -13.38 5.77 0.65
CA LEU A 60 -12.13 6.00 -0.09
C LEU A 60 -12.40 6.96 -1.25
N LYS A 61 -11.53 7.97 -1.41
CA LYS A 61 -11.56 8.81 -2.60
C LYS A 61 -10.94 8.05 -3.78
N TYR A 62 -11.69 7.84 -4.84
CA TYR A 62 -11.22 7.26 -6.09
C TYR A 62 -11.47 8.24 -7.25
N GLY A 63 -10.38 8.83 -7.76
CA GLY A 63 -10.46 9.91 -8.75
C GLY A 63 -11.17 11.15 -8.17
N GLN A 64 -12.25 11.57 -8.82
CA GLN A 64 -13.05 12.73 -8.40
C GLN A 64 -14.19 12.38 -7.43
N HIS A 65 -14.49 11.10 -7.24
CA HIS A 65 -15.62 10.65 -6.44
C HIS A 65 -15.15 9.90 -5.18
N TYR A 66 -16.04 9.81 -4.19
CA TYR A 66 -15.87 8.92 -3.06
C TYR A 66 -16.61 7.62 -3.36
N TYR A 67 -15.92 6.50 -3.18
CA TYR A 67 -16.50 5.19 -3.33
C TYR A 67 -16.91 4.66 -1.95
N ASP A 68 -18.15 4.21 -1.86
CA ASP A 68 -18.73 3.58 -0.68
C ASP A 68 -18.57 2.05 -0.81
N PHE A 69 -17.92 1.44 0.18
CA PHE A 69 -17.59 0.01 0.19
C PHE A 69 -18.59 -0.84 0.97
N ASP A 70 -19.72 -0.27 1.41
CA ASP A 70 -20.76 -1.00 2.16
C ASP A 70 -21.29 -2.26 1.45
N LYS A 71 -21.08 -2.40 0.14
CA LYS A 71 -21.54 -3.55 -0.67
C LYS A 71 -20.43 -4.30 -1.43
N GLY A 72 -19.15 -4.06 -1.18
CA GLY A 72 -18.07 -4.70 -1.95
C GLY A 72 -16.70 -4.71 -1.27
N THR A 73 -15.82 -5.59 -1.73
CA THR A 73 -14.41 -5.68 -1.30
C THR A 73 -13.48 -5.01 -2.30
N MET A 74 -12.40 -4.39 -1.81
CA MET A 74 -11.25 -3.94 -2.62
C MET A 74 -10.08 -4.86 -2.37
#